data_AF-A0A0C9T8M3-F1
#
_entry.id   AF-A0A0C9T8M3-F1
#
_cell.length_a   1.000
_cell.length_b   1.000
_cell.length_c   1.000
_cell.angle_alpha   90.00
_cell.angle_beta   90.00
_cell.angle_gamma   90.00
#
_symmetry.space_group_name_H-M   'P 1'
#
loop_
_entity.id
_entity.type
_entity.pdbx_description
1 polymer ?
#
loop_
_entity_poly.entity_id
_entity_poly.type
_entity_poly.pdbx_seq_one_letter_code
_entity_poly.pdbx_strand_id
1 'polypeptide(L)'
;MIREKLAGLPAIRLEVTKRAVSIDMELHITKELDAHPRLRILPVGLKEDILSALSAKADGMFRWVQCQIDTLTECGSAGDVRMASRNLPIGLDKTYERILRAIDGKPFEREHVRRTSTSPTAITRGS
;
A
#
# COMPACT_ATOMS: atom_id res chain seq x y z
N MET A 1 11.45 10.66 -29.53
CA MET A 1 12.43 9.56 -29.32
C MET A 1 11.86 8.32 -28.62
N ILE A 2 11.03 8.43 -27.57
CA ILE A 2 10.46 7.25 -26.88
C ILE A 2 9.38 6.52 -27.71
N ARG A 3 8.55 7.27 -28.44
CA ARG A 3 7.43 6.70 -29.22
C ARG A 3 7.86 5.84 -30.42
N GLU A 4 8.91 6.21 -31.14
CA GLU A 4 9.42 5.43 -32.29
C GLU A 4 10.04 4.09 -31.87
N LYS A 5 10.67 4.06 -30.69
CA LYS A 5 11.35 2.85 -30.19
C LYS A 5 10.35 1.77 -29.69
N LEU A 6 9.12 2.16 -29.36
CA LEU A 6 8.08 1.25 -28.88
C LEU A 6 7.24 0.61 -30.01
N ALA A 7 7.35 1.11 -31.26
CA ALA A 7 6.55 0.64 -32.38
C ALA A 7 6.91 -0.78 -32.88
N GLY A 8 8.11 -1.28 -32.54
CA GLY A 8 8.60 -2.60 -32.93
C GLY A 8 8.49 -3.67 -31.84
N LEU A 9 7.97 -3.34 -30.66
CA LEU A 9 7.79 -4.30 -29.58
C LEU A 9 6.44 -4.99 -29.70
N PRO A 10 6.33 -6.29 -29.40
CA PRO A 10 5.03 -6.93 -29.30
C PRO A 10 4.17 -6.16 -28.30
N ALA A 11 3.06 -5.60 -28.80
CA ALA A 11 2.11 -4.89 -27.95
C ALA A 11 1.45 -5.92 -27.03
N ILE A 12 1.90 -5.99 -25.78
CA ILE A 12 1.23 -6.77 -24.75
C ILE A 12 -0.17 -6.16 -24.60
N ARG A 13 -1.19 -6.93 -24.98
CA ARG A 13 -2.58 -6.50 -24.97
C ARG A 13 -3.04 -6.39 -23.52
N LEU A 14 -2.98 -5.16 -22.97
CA LEU A 14 -3.32 -4.83 -21.58
C LEU A 14 -4.71 -5.32 -21.16
N GLU A 15 -5.63 -5.49 -22.12
CA GLU A 15 -6.99 -6.01 -21.89
C GLU A 15 -7.01 -7.44 -21.33
N VAL A 16 -6.12 -8.32 -21.83
CA VAL A 16 -6.01 -9.71 -21.37
C VAL A 16 -5.38 -9.74 -19.97
N THR A 17 -4.39 -8.88 -19.74
CA THR A 17 -3.76 -8.69 -18.43
C THR A 17 -4.76 -8.18 -17.40
N LYS A 18 -5.67 -7.27 -17.76
CA LYS A 18 -6.67 -6.71 -16.84
C LYS A 18 -7.64 -7.76 -16.29
N ARG A 19 -8.09 -8.72 -17.11
CA ARG A 19 -8.96 -9.81 -16.64
C ARG A 19 -8.23 -10.79 -15.73
N ALA A 20 -7.02 -11.20 -16.12
CA ALA A 20 -6.21 -12.10 -15.30
C ALA A 20 -5.91 -11.49 -13.93
N VAL A 21 -5.55 -10.20 -13.90
CA VAL A 21 -5.32 -9.44 -12.66
C VAL A 21 -6.57 -9.39 -11.78
N SER A 22 -7.78 -9.27 -12.34
CA SER A 22 -9.02 -9.27 -11.55
C SER A 22 -9.29 -10.62 -10.87
N ILE A 23 -9.05 -11.73 -11.58
CA ILE A 23 -9.23 -13.09 -11.03
C ILE A 23 -8.20 -13.34 -9.92
N ASP A 24 -6.93 -13.02 -10.19
CA ASP A 24 -5.85 -13.20 -9.22
C ASP A 24 -6.07 -12.32 -7.97
N MET A 25 -6.68 -11.16 -8.14
CA MET A 25 -7.05 -10.26 -7.05
C MET A 25 -8.13 -10.85 -6.13
N GLU A 26 -9.23 -11.35 -6.70
CA GLU A 26 -10.28 -11.99 -5.92
C GLU A 26 -9.76 -13.22 -5.16
N LEU A 27 -8.91 -14.02 -5.82
CA LEU A 27 -8.26 -15.16 -5.21
C LEU A 27 -7.34 -14.73 -4.06
N HIS A 28 -6.56 -13.66 -4.24
CA HIS A 28 -5.68 -13.13 -3.21
C HIS A 28 -6.48 -12.61 -2.00
N ILE A 29 -7.52 -11.81 -2.21
CA ILE A 29 -8.37 -11.29 -1.13
C ILE A 29 -8.99 -12.44 -0.34
N THR A 30 -9.55 -13.44 -1.03
CA THR A 30 -10.17 -14.60 -0.39
C THR A 30 -9.16 -15.37 0.47
N LYS A 31 -7.95 -15.61 -0.05
CA LYS A 31 -6.87 -16.26 0.70
C LYS A 31 -6.51 -15.50 1.97
N GLU A 32 -6.40 -14.17 1.89
CA GLU A 32 -6.09 -13.34 3.05
C GLU A 32 -7.24 -13.34 4.09
N LEU A 33 -8.50 -13.24 3.65
CA LEU A 33 -9.66 -13.33 4.55
C LEU A 33 -9.72 -14.63 5.35
N ASP A 34 -9.24 -15.73 4.76
CA ASP A 34 -9.16 -17.03 5.43
C ASP A 34 -7.87 -17.23 6.23
N ALA A 35 -6.78 -16.57 5.86
CA ALA A 35 -5.50 -16.63 6.58
C ALA A 35 -5.57 -15.90 7.94
N HIS A 36 -6.32 -14.80 8.04
CA HIS A 36 -6.40 -13.99 9.25
C HIS A 36 -7.50 -14.48 10.19
N PRO A 37 -7.22 -14.98 11.41
CA PRO A 37 -8.23 -15.56 12.29
C PRO A 37 -9.42 -14.63 12.59
N ARG A 38 -9.15 -13.32 12.72
CA ARG A 38 -10.18 -12.29 12.97
C ARG A 38 -11.11 -12.08 11.78
N LEU A 39 -10.57 -12.14 10.56
CA LEU A 39 -11.36 -12.00 9.34
C LEU A 39 -12.08 -13.30 9.00
N ARG A 40 -11.45 -14.44 9.31
CA ARG A 40 -12.00 -15.77 9.06
C ARG A 40 -13.31 -16.04 9.80
N ILE A 41 -13.46 -15.51 11.01
CA ILE A 41 -14.69 -15.67 11.83
C ILE A 41 -15.83 -14.73 11.42
N LEU A 42 -15.60 -13.80 10.49
CA LEU A 42 -16.64 -12.88 10.06
C LEU A 42 -17.78 -13.60 9.32
N PRO A 43 -19.02 -13.10 9.43
CA PRO A 43 -20.15 -13.62 8.67
C PRO A 43 -19.86 -13.62 7.17
N VAL A 44 -20.35 -14.65 6.45
CA VAL A 44 -20.15 -14.80 5.00
C VAL A 44 -20.51 -13.54 4.23
N GLY A 45 -21.68 -12.95 4.49
CA GLY A 45 -22.10 -11.71 3.82
C GLY A 45 -21.16 -10.52 4.07
N LEU A 46 -20.51 -10.44 5.24
CA LEU A 46 -19.50 -9.40 5.49
C LEU A 46 -18.20 -9.66 4.75
N LYS A 47 -17.79 -10.93 4.60
CA LYS A 47 -16.64 -11.29 3.76
C LYS A 47 -16.88 -10.95 2.30
N GLU A 48 -18.08 -11.22 1.80
CA GLU A 48 -18.50 -10.86 0.43
C GLU A 48 -18.50 -9.33 0.22
N ASP A 49 -19.01 -8.58 1.20
CA ASP A 49 -18.96 -7.11 1.18
C ASP A 49 -17.50 -6.60 1.10
N ILE A 50 -16.59 -7.19 1.89
CA ILE A 50 -15.17 -6.83 1.89
C ILE A 50 -14.53 -7.19 0.55
N LEU A 51 -14.77 -8.39 0.03
CA LEU A 51 -14.26 -8.84 -1.26
C LEU A 51 -14.69 -7.90 -2.38
N SER A 52 -15.98 -7.61 -2.46
CA SER A 52 -16.55 -6.71 -3.46
C SER A 52 -15.95 -5.30 -3.37
N ALA A 53 -15.86 -4.74 -2.15
CA ALA A 53 -15.32 -3.41 -1.94
C ALA A 53 -13.83 -3.31 -2.29
N LEU A 54 -13.03 -4.33 -1.92
CA LEU A 54 -11.60 -4.35 -2.21
C LEU A 54 -11.33 -4.54 -3.71
N SER A 55 -11.96 -5.51 -4.36
CA SER A 55 -11.79 -5.76 -5.79
C SER A 55 -12.20 -4.54 -6.64
N ALA A 56 -13.29 -3.87 -6.27
CA ALA A 56 -13.77 -2.70 -7.00
C ALA A 56 -12.85 -1.47 -6.87
N LYS A 57 -12.19 -1.28 -5.72
CA LYS A 57 -11.40 -0.07 -5.40
C LYS A 57 -9.90 -0.22 -5.60
N ALA A 58 -9.42 -1.45 -5.76
CA ALA A 58 -8.01 -1.74 -5.87
C ALA A 58 -7.38 -1.33 -7.21
N ASP A 59 -8.16 -1.24 -8.29
CA ASP A 59 -7.67 -0.90 -9.65
C ASP A 59 -6.40 -1.70 -10.04
N GLY A 60 -6.40 -3.01 -9.74
CA GLY A 60 -5.26 -3.89 -10.01
C GLY A 60 -4.08 -3.79 -9.02
N MET A 61 -4.19 -2.98 -7.96
CA MET A 61 -3.13 -2.76 -6.97
C MET A 61 -3.21 -3.72 -5.77
N PHE A 62 -2.50 -4.84 -5.84
CA PHE A 62 -2.41 -5.81 -4.73
C PHE A 62 -1.85 -5.20 -3.43
N ARG A 63 -0.89 -4.27 -3.51
CA ARG A 63 -0.37 -3.60 -2.30
C ARG A 63 -1.42 -2.74 -1.61
N TRP A 64 -2.30 -2.10 -2.38
CA TRP A 64 -3.41 -1.35 -1.81
C TRP A 64 -4.35 -2.28 -1.04
N VAL A 65 -4.67 -3.45 -1.63
CA VAL A 65 -5.47 -4.50 -0.98
C VAL A 65 -4.85 -4.93 0.33
N GLN A 66 -3.55 -5.25 0.34
CA GLN A 66 -2.84 -5.65 1.57
C GLN A 66 -2.97 -4.60 2.68
N CYS A 67 -2.73 -3.32 2.36
CA CYS A 67 -2.86 -2.24 3.35
C CYS A 67 -4.29 -2.15 3.93
N GLN A 68 -5.31 -2.41 3.12
CA GLN A 68 -6.68 -2.42 3.62
C GLN A 68 -6.93 -3.63 4.51
N ILE A 69 -6.44 -4.81 4.14
CA ILE A 69 -6.58 -6.03 4.93
C ILE A 69 -5.92 -5.83 6.30
N ASP A 70 -4.70 -5.31 6.34
CA ASP A 70 -3.99 -4.99 7.58
C ASP A 70 -4.86 -4.07 8.46
N THR A 71 -5.43 -3.01 7.89
CA THR A 71 -6.35 -2.08 8.59
C THR A 71 -7.60 -2.80 9.13
N LEU A 72 -8.18 -3.73 8.37
CA LEU A 72 -9.36 -4.48 8.80
C LEU A 72 -9.02 -5.46 9.94
N THR A 73 -7.80 -6.00 9.99
CA THR A 73 -7.37 -6.89 11.09
C THR A 73 -7.20 -6.15 12.42
N GLU A 74 -6.97 -4.84 12.38
CA GLU A 74 -6.83 -3.98 13.57
C GLU A 74 -8.18 -3.59 14.19
N CYS A 75 -9.30 -3.77 13.46
CA CYS A 75 -10.64 -3.45 13.94
C CYS A 75 -11.05 -4.34 15.12
N GLY A 76 -11.67 -3.72 16.14
CA GLY A 76 -12.02 -4.39 17.40
C GLY A 76 -13.30 -5.23 17.33
N SER A 77 -14.19 -4.95 16.38
CA SER A 77 -15.46 -5.66 16.23
C SER A 77 -15.87 -5.84 14.77
N ALA A 78 -16.78 -6.77 14.49
CA ALA A 78 -17.36 -6.94 13.15
C ALA A 78 -18.13 -5.70 12.67
N GLY A 79 -18.67 -4.89 13.60
CA GLY A 79 -19.27 -3.60 13.29
C GLY A 79 -18.24 -2.60 12.77
N ASP A 80 -17.08 -2.53 13.42
CA ASP A 80 -15.97 -1.67 13.01
C ASP A 80 -15.40 -2.10 11.65
N VAL A 81 -15.24 -3.40 11.43
CA VAL A 81 -14.81 -3.96 10.13
C VAL A 81 -15.79 -3.53 9.02
N ARG A 82 -17.10 -3.62 9.26
CA ARG A 82 -18.12 -3.20 8.28
C ARG A 82 -18.07 -1.70 8.01
N MET A 83 -17.81 -0.89 9.02
CA MET A 83 -17.67 0.56 8.85
C MET A 83 -16.39 0.90 8.06
N ALA A 84 -15.28 0.22 8.38
CA ALA A 84 -14.01 0.40 7.70
C ALA A 84 -14.07 -0.03 6.23
N SER A 85 -14.72 -1.17 5.92
CA SER A 85 -14.87 -1.67 4.55
C SER A 85 -15.68 -0.72 3.65
N ARG A 86 -16.63 0.04 4.22
CA ARG A 86 -17.37 1.07 3.49
C ARG A 86 -16.54 2.32 3.22
N ASN A 87 -15.66 2.69 4.16
CA ASN A 87 -14.86 3.92 4.13
C ASN A 87 -13.45 3.73 3.57
N LEU A 88 -13.22 2.67 2.79
CA LEU A 88 -11.92 2.43 2.15
C LEU A 88 -11.56 3.57 1.17
N PRO A 89 -10.30 4.04 1.18
CA PRO A 89 -9.79 4.99 0.20
C PRO A 89 -9.89 4.42 -1.23
N ILE A 90 -9.80 5.27 -2.25
CA ILE A 90 -9.81 4.80 -3.65
C ILE A 90 -8.37 4.78 -4.13
N GLY A 91 -7.85 3.60 -4.48
CA GLY A 91 -6.50 3.42 -5.02
C GLY A 91 -5.36 3.91 -4.12
N LEU A 92 -4.12 3.75 -4.62
CA LEU A 92 -2.92 4.26 -3.94
C LEU A 92 -2.82 5.79 -4.00
N ASP A 93 -3.41 6.46 -4.98
CA ASP A 93 -3.32 7.92 -5.11
C ASP A 93 -3.89 8.63 -3.88
N LYS A 94 -5.07 8.23 -3.40
CA LYS A 94 -5.65 8.81 -2.17
C LYS A 94 -4.92 8.37 -0.90
N THR A 95 -4.36 7.16 -0.89
CA THR A 95 -3.57 6.65 0.25
C THR A 95 -2.25 7.41 0.36
N TYR A 96 -1.54 7.62 -0.75
CA TYR A 96 -0.35 8.45 -0.81
C TYR A 96 -0.69 9.92 -0.56
N GLU A 97 -1.77 10.47 -1.11
CA GLU A 97 -2.21 11.83 -0.74
C GLU A 97 -2.43 11.96 0.76
N ARG A 98 -3.03 10.97 1.42
CA ARG A 98 -3.23 10.99 2.88
C ARG A 98 -1.91 10.87 3.65
N ILE A 99 -1.02 9.99 3.24
CA ILE A 99 0.31 9.82 3.85
C ILE A 99 1.16 11.09 3.65
N LEU A 100 1.20 11.62 2.43
CA LEU A 100 1.91 12.85 2.08
C LEU A 100 1.34 14.05 2.86
N ARG A 101 0.01 14.20 2.95
CA ARG A 101 -0.62 15.23 3.79
C ARG A 101 -0.31 15.06 5.27
N ALA A 102 -0.20 13.83 5.77
CA ALA A 102 0.18 13.55 7.16
C ALA A 102 1.66 13.85 7.44
N ILE A 103 2.53 13.77 6.42
CA ILE A 103 3.94 14.15 6.49
C ILE A 103 4.08 15.67 6.41
N ASP A 104 3.36 16.34 5.51
CA ASP A 104 3.38 17.80 5.34
C ASP A 104 2.81 18.56 6.56
N GLY A 105 2.01 17.90 7.40
CA GLY A 105 1.51 18.43 8.66
C GLY A 105 2.46 18.32 9.85
N LYS A 106 3.66 17.74 9.68
CA LYS A 106 4.69 17.69 10.73
C LYS A 106 5.87 18.58 10.32
N PRO A 107 6.35 19.49 11.19
CA PRO A 107 7.63 20.13 10.94
C PRO A 107 8.68 19.02 10.87
N PHE A 108 9.19 18.81 9.65
CA PHE A 108 10.32 17.95 9.39
C PHE A 108 11.52 18.62 10.07
N GLU A 109 11.80 18.22 11.32
CA GLU A 109 13.08 18.51 11.96
C GLU A 109 14.15 17.82 11.10
N ARG A 110 14.69 18.62 10.17
CA ARG A 110 15.93 18.32 9.47
C ARG A 110 17.03 18.38 10.50
N GLU A 111 17.22 17.29 11.24
CA GLU A 111 18.49 17.01 11.89
C GLU A 111 19.52 16.87 10.75
N HIS A 112 20.07 18.02 10.36
CA HIS A 112 21.25 18.07 9.54
C HIS A 112 22.33 17.43 10.39
N VAL A 113 22.68 16.19 10.03
CA VAL A 113 23.92 15.58 10.50
C VAL A 113 25.06 16.47 10.00
N ARG A 114 25.41 17.49 10.78
CA ARG A 114 26.72 18.13 10.77
C ARG A 114 27.69 17.06 11.27
N ARG A 115 28.10 16.17 10.36
CA ARG A 115 29.33 15.43 10.55
C ARG A 115 30.45 16.46 10.53
N THR A 116 30.88 16.76 11.75
CA THR A 116 32.09 17.45 12.14
C THR A 116 33.21 17.22 11.12
N SER A 117 33.68 18.28 10.47
CA SER A 117 35.08 18.36 10.09
C SER A 117 35.88 18.48 11.38
N THR A 118 36.12 17.33 12.00
CA THR A 118 37.06 17.17 13.11
C THR A 118 38.43 17.52 12.56
N SER A 119 38.96 18.70 12.93
CA SER A 119 40.36 19.04 12.72
C SER A 119 41.23 17.97 13.40
N PRO A 120 42.23 17.38 12.72
CA PRO A 120 43.15 16.47 13.37
C PRO A 120 44.18 17.30 14.15
N THR A 121 43.98 17.42 15.46
CA THR A 121 45.04 17.79 16.39
C THR A 121 45.96 16.57 16.55
N ALA A 122 47.02 16.50 15.76
CA ALA A 122 48.13 15.60 16.03
C ALA A 122 49.24 16.38 16.76
N ILE A 123 49.44 15.96 18.00
CA ILE A 123 50.47 16.40 18.93
C ILE A 123 51.84 16.00 18.38
N THR A 124 52.80 16.92 18.35
CA THR A 124 54.21 16.58 18.58
C THR A 124 54.92 17.77 19.24
N ARG A 125 55.26 17.64 20.53
CA ARG A 125 56.20 18.47 21.27
C ARG A 125 57.23 17.55 21.92
N GLY A 126 58.49 17.98 21.88
CA GLY A 126 59.62 17.49 22.68
C GLY A 126 60.52 16.53 21.87
N SER A 127 61.82 16.73 21.75
CA SER A 127 62.77 17.67 22.34
C SER A 127 64.02 17.70 21.46
#